data_AF-A0A2V6FZL7-F1
#
_entry.id   AF-A0A2V6FZL7-F1
#
_cell.length_a   1.000
_cell.length_b   1.000
_cell.length_c   1.000
_cell.angle_alpha   90.00
_cell.angle_beta   90.00
_cell.angle_gamma   90.00
#
_symmetry.space_group_name_H-M   'P 1'
#
loop_
_entity.id
_entity.type
_entity.pdbx_description
1 polymer ?
#
loop_
_entity_poly.entity_id
_entity_poly.type
_entity_poly.pdbx_seq_one_letter_code
_entity_poly.pdbx_strand_id
1 'polypeptide(L)'
;MVAVAAIVTLFALFPKSVSATTVTVTVGNNCLCFSPSSVTIHPGDTVQWTWSSTGHSSTSGSPGMPSGLWDSGILNQGATFSHTFNTVGSFPYYCTPHGACCGMVGTVMVVSATPSPTPTPTPASTPTPSPTPRPTPTPTPTPDPCYPNFTTAEGCGALSFLSTGLGNTGLGWYSLFSDTTASFNTGVGVGALVLNNGSSNTAVGAVALLLNTTGSNNTAIGTDTLVFNDSGAANTATG
;
A
#
# COMPACT_ATOMS: atom_id res chain seq x y z
N MET A 1 -69.62 19.85 -10.51
CA MET A 1 -68.34 19.13 -10.46
C MET A 1 -67.26 20.16 -10.13
N VAL A 2 -66.75 20.18 -8.90
CA VAL A 2 -65.65 21.06 -8.48
C VAL A 2 -64.46 20.14 -8.22
N ALA A 3 -63.42 20.26 -9.04
CA ALA A 3 -62.22 19.45 -8.95
C ALA A 3 -61.33 19.97 -7.81
N VAL A 4 -61.04 19.10 -6.84
CA VAL A 4 -60.08 19.35 -5.76
C VAL A 4 -58.67 19.10 -6.32
N ALA A 5 -57.85 20.13 -6.42
CA ALA A 5 -56.46 20.00 -6.82
C ALA A 5 -55.62 19.45 -5.66
N ALA A 6 -55.08 18.24 -5.82
CA ALA A 6 -54.13 17.66 -4.87
C ALA A 6 -52.77 18.35 -5.02
N ILE A 7 -52.33 19.04 -3.98
CA ILE A 7 -50.99 19.63 -3.88
C ILE A 7 -50.01 18.48 -3.59
N VAL A 8 -49.27 18.07 -4.61
CA VAL A 8 -48.14 17.14 -4.45
C VAL A 8 -46.92 17.95 -4.04
N THR A 9 -46.62 17.98 -2.74
CA THR A 9 -45.36 18.53 -2.23
C THR A 9 -44.20 17.62 -2.64
N LEU A 10 -43.46 18.03 -3.67
CA LEU A 10 -42.23 17.41 -4.11
C LEU A 10 -41.14 17.64 -3.05
N PHE A 11 -40.93 16.67 -2.15
CA PHE A 11 -39.73 16.65 -1.30
C PHE A 11 -38.52 16.42 -2.20
N ALA A 12 -37.74 17.47 -2.44
CA ALA A 12 -36.42 17.33 -3.05
C ALA A 12 -35.54 16.49 -2.12
N LEU A 13 -35.22 15.27 -2.55
CA LEU A 13 -34.19 14.43 -1.93
C LEU A 13 -32.83 15.08 -2.22
N PHE A 14 -32.39 15.98 -1.35
CA PHE A 14 -31.00 16.40 -1.35
C PHE A 14 -30.15 15.20 -0.90
N PRO A 15 -29.14 14.78 -1.68
CA PRO A 15 -28.19 13.79 -1.18
C PRO A 15 -27.55 14.36 0.08
N LYS A 16 -27.65 13.63 1.19
CA LYS A 16 -26.94 14.00 2.43
C LYS A 16 -25.45 14.05 2.08
N SER A 17 -24.84 15.23 2.18
CA SER A 17 -23.39 15.37 2.17
C SER A 17 -22.83 14.49 3.28
N VAL A 18 -22.11 13.43 2.93
CA VAL A 18 -21.35 12.66 3.91
C VAL A 18 -20.21 13.56 4.35
N SER A 19 -20.20 13.92 5.64
CA SER A 19 -19.12 14.74 6.20
C SER A 19 -17.81 13.96 6.12
N ALA A 20 -16.75 14.60 5.61
CA ALA A 20 -15.39 14.06 5.67
C ALA A 20 -15.03 13.70 7.12
N THR A 21 -14.53 12.48 7.32
CA THR A 21 -14.11 12.00 8.64
C THR A 21 -12.63 12.32 8.86
N THR A 22 -12.25 12.64 10.10
CA THR A 22 -10.84 12.75 10.49
C THR A 22 -10.43 11.53 11.30
N VAL A 23 -9.38 10.83 10.87
CA VAL A 23 -8.77 9.70 11.60
C VAL A 23 -7.44 10.14 12.18
N THR A 24 -7.24 9.89 13.47
CA THR A 24 -6.01 10.29 14.18
C THR A 24 -4.98 9.17 14.17
N VAL A 25 -3.73 9.53 13.88
CA VAL A 25 -2.53 8.68 14.05
C VAL A 25 -1.60 9.35 15.05
N THR A 26 -1.31 8.64 16.13
CA THR A 26 -0.35 9.12 17.13
C THR A 26 1.08 8.82 16.68
N VAL A 27 1.97 9.80 16.76
CA VAL A 27 3.36 9.73 16.35
C VAL A 27 4.25 9.63 17.59
N GLY A 28 4.96 8.50 17.73
CA GLY A 28 6.02 8.36 18.74
C GLY A 28 5.54 8.12 20.18
N ASN A 29 4.39 7.45 20.38
CA ASN A 29 3.88 7.18 21.71
C ASN A 29 4.67 6.06 22.42
N ASN A 30 5.72 6.42 23.17
CA ASN A 30 6.63 5.49 23.85
C ASN A 30 7.28 4.45 22.92
N CYS A 31 7.38 4.76 21.63
CA CYS A 31 7.90 3.90 20.57
C CYS A 31 8.45 4.75 19.42
N LEU A 32 9.24 4.16 18.52
CA LEU A 32 9.53 4.73 17.20
C LEU A 32 8.50 4.22 16.19
N CYS A 33 7.24 4.53 16.43
CA CYS A 33 6.11 3.98 15.67
C CYS A 33 4.99 4.98 15.43
N PHE A 34 4.20 4.71 14.39
CA PHE A 34 2.89 5.33 14.18
C PHE A 34 1.81 4.43 14.82
N SER A 35 0.86 5.02 15.53
CA SER A 35 -0.18 4.28 16.24
C SER A 35 -1.59 4.84 15.93
N PRO A 36 -2.44 4.10 15.22
CA PRO A 36 -2.15 2.82 14.57
C PRO A 36 -1.14 2.97 13.42
N SER A 37 -0.43 1.88 13.05
CA SER A 37 0.52 1.87 11.93
C SER A 37 -0.18 1.81 10.57
N SER A 38 -1.44 1.37 10.53
CA SER A 38 -2.27 1.40 9.32
C SER A 38 -3.65 1.94 9.64
N VAL A 39 -4.16 2.79 8.76
CA VAL A 39 -5.55 3.30 8.82
C VAL A 39 -6.24 3.02 7.49
N THR A 40 -7.54 2.72 7.57
CA THR A 40 -8.40 2.59 6.39
C THR A 40 -9.43 3.71 6.42
N ILE A 41 -9.48 4.50 5.35
CA ILE A 41 -10.35 5.67 5.20
C ILE A 41 -11.03 5.66 3.83
N HIS A 42 -11.91 6.62 3.57
CA HIS A 42 -12.58 6.80 2.30
C HIS A 42 -12.12 8.09 1.60
N PRO A 43 -12.33 8.21 0.27
CA PRO A 43 -12.10 9.46 -0.43
C PRO A 43 -12.80 10.65 0.24
N GLY A 44 -12.06 11.73 0.46
CA GLY A 44 -12.49 12.93 1.17
C GLY A 44 -12.14 12.95 2.65
N ASP A 45 -11.78 11.81 3.25
CA ASP A 45 -11.36 11.74 4.65
C ASP A 45 -9.95 12.33 4.86
N THR A 46 -9.68 12.72 6.10
CA THR A 46 -8.41 13.33 6.51
C THR A 46 -7.71 12.45 7.53
N VAL A 47 -6.41 12.24 7.38
CA VAL A 47 -5.56 11.70 8.46
C VAL A 47 -4.92 12.87 9.19
N GLN A 48 -5.05 12.88 10.50
CA GLN A 48 -4.36 13.81 11.38
C GLN A 48 -3.31 13.07 12.21
N TRP A 49 -2.04 13.43 12.01
CA TRP A 49 -0.94 12.96 12.83
C TRP A 49 -0.76 13.85 14.05
N THR A 50 -0.61 13.26 15.23
CA THR A 50 -0.45 13.95 16.53
C THR A 50 0.82 13.49 17.23
N TRP A 51 1.74 14.41 17.55
CA TRP A 51 3.04 14.05 18.11
C TRP A 51 2.97 13.84 19.62
N SER A 52 3.24 12.61 20.06
CA SER A 52 3.41 12.26 21.48
C SER A 52 4.85 12.38 21.96
N SER A 53 5.82 12.44 21.05
CA SER A 53 7.24 12.66 21.33
C SER A 53 7.88 13.57 20.28
N THR A 54 9.11 13.99 20.53
CA THR A 54 9.85 14.93 19.69
C THR A 54 10.75 14.21 18.68
N GLY A 55 10.95 14.80 17.50
CA GLY A 55 11.95 14.34 16.53
C GLY A 55 11.42 13.38 15.47
N HIS A 56 10.13 13.47 15.14
CA HIS A 56 9.50 12.60 14.14
C HIS A 56 8.94 13.40 12.96
N SER A 57 8.79 12.77 11.81
CA SER A 57 8.01 13.28 10.68
C SER A 57 6.91 12.29 10.27
N SER A 58 5.97 12.78 9.47
CA SER A 58 5.14 11.98 8.56
C SER A 58 5.46 12.43 7.14
N THR A 59 6.16 11.57 6.39
CA THR A 59 6.67 11.85 5.04
C THR A 59 6.18 10.75 4.10
N SER A 60 5.51 11.13 3.02
CA SER A 60 4.90 10.18 2.09
C SER A 60 5.95 9.39 1.31
N GLY A 61 5.69 8.11 1.04
CA GLY A 61 6.60 7.21 0.35
C GLY A 61 7.23 6.17 1.27
N SER A 62 8.43 5.71 0.93
CA SER A 62 9.18 4.73 1.70
C SER A 62 10.53 5.30 2.14
N PRO A 63 11.19 4.75 3.17
CA PRO A 63 12.50 5.24 3.61
C PRO A 63 13.50 5.33 2.45
N GLY A 64 14.05 6.53 2.23
CA GLY A 64 14.98 6.80 1.12
C GLY A 64 14.32 7.12 -0.23
N MET A 65 13.00 6.91 -0.35
CA MET A 65 12.22 7.10 -1.59
C MET A 65 10.92 7.88 -1.29
N PRO A 66 11.00 9.20 -1.04
CA PRO A 66 9.81 10.02 -0.81
C PRO A 66 8.96 10.13 -2.07
N SER A 67 7.64 10.00 -1.94
CA SER A 67 6.70 10.15 -3.06
C SER A 67 6.31 11.61 -3.34
N GLY A 68 6.58 12.53 -2.41
CA GLY A 68 6.30 13.95 -2.56
C GLY A 68 4.83 14.36 -2.41
N LEU A 69 3.94 13.45 -2.01
CA LEU A 69 2.52 13.72 -1.79
C LEU A 69 2.29 14.56 -0.51
N TRP A 70 3.06 14.31 0.55
CA TRP A 70 3.12 15.18 1.72
C TRP A 70 4.44 15.01 2.48
N ASP A 71 4.80 16.05 3.24
CA ASP A 71 5.86 16.00 4.23
C ASP A 71 5.53 16.98 5.37
N SER A 72 5.46 16.48 6.59
CA SER A 72 5.25 17.32 7.78
C SER A 72 6.51 18.09 8.19
N GLY A 73 7.69 17.69 7.70
CA GLY A 73 8.97 18.02 8.32
C GLY A 73 9.13 17.36 9.70
N ILE A 74 10.26 17.65 10.36
CA ILE A 74 10.51 17.17 11.73
C ILE A 74 9.74 18.04 12.72
N LEU A 75 8.83 17.42 13.46
CA LEU A 75 8.00 18.09 14.45
C LEU A 75 8.25 17.53 15.86
N ASN A 76 7.77 18.30 16.84
CA ASN A 76 7.99 18.07 18.27
C ASN A 76 6.68 17.66 18.96
N GLN A 77 6.80 17.16 20.20
CA GLN A 77 5.65 16.79 21.02
C GLN A 77 4.59 17.90 21.08
N GLY A 78 3.31 17.52 20.92
CA GLY A 78 2.17 18.42 20.91
C GLY A 78 1.82 18.99 19.53
N ALA A 79 2.67 18.80 18.52
CA ALA A 79 2.37 19.21 17.16
C ALA A 79 1.27 18.35 16.52
N THR A 80 0.59 18.92 15.53
CA THR A 80 -0.34 18.21 14.65
C THR A 80 -0.04 18.51 13.19
N PHE A 81 -0.28 17.53 12.33
CA PHE A 81 -0.20 17.67 10.87
C PHE A 81 -1.40 16.94 10.26
N SER A 82 -1.95 17.40 9.14
CA SER A 82 -3.12 16.77 8.53
C SER A 82 -3.03 16.74 7.01
N HIS A 83 -3.52 15.65 6.41
CA HIS A 83 -3.60 15.48 4.96
C HIS A 83 -4.92 14.82 4.57
N THR A 84 -5.59 15.37 3.55
CA THR A 84 -6.87 14.88 3.05
C THR A 84 -6.64 14.02 1.81
N PHE A 85 -7.24 12.82 1.80
CA PHE A 85 -7.04 11.85 0.74
C PHE A 85 -8.26 11.76 -0.16
N ASN A 86 -8.13 12.15 -1.43
CA ASN A 86 -9.26 12.21 -2.37
C ASN A 86 -9.30 11.03 -3.35
N THR A 87 -8.24 10.23 -3.40
CA THR A 87 -8.08 9.16 -4.39
C THR A 87 -7.94 7.83 -3.67
N VAL A 88 -8.67 6.82 -4.15
CA VAL A 88 -8.52 5.44 -3.67
C VAL A 88 -7.09 4.94 -3.94
N GLY A 89 -6.53 4.19 -3.02
CA GLY A 89 -5.15 3.71 -3.14
C GLY A 89 -4.50 3.37 -1.81
N SER A 90 -3.28 2.85 -1.90
CA SER A 90 -2.41 2.61 -0.75
C SER A 90 -1.31 3.67 -0.71
N PHE A 91 -1.22 4.39 0.40
CA PHE A 91 -0.29 5.49 0.57
C PHE A 91 0.68 5.15 1.72
N PRO A 92 1.84 4.51 1.42
CA PRO A 92 2.87 4.30 2.43
C PRO A 92 3.47 5.63 2.85
N TYR A 93 3.93 5.69 4.09
CA TYR A 93 4.66 6.82 4.65
C TYR A 93 5.64 6.38 5.72
N TYR A 94 6.59 7.24 6.03
CA TYR A 94 7.65 6.95 6.98
C TYR A 94 8.03 8.19 7.77
N CYS A 95 8.73 7.97 8.87
CA CYS A 95 9.40 9.03 9.61
C CYS A 95 10.83 9.15 9.07
N THR A 96 11.26 10.32 8.62
CA THR A 96 12.56 10.53 7.97
C THR A 96 13.76 10.03 8.80
N PRO A 97 13.93 10.42 10.09
CA PRO A 97 15.05 9.94 10.90
C PRO A 97 14.93 8.48 11.35
N HIS A 98 13.71 7.93 11.38
CA HIS A 98 13.42 6.63 12.02
C HIS A 98 12.90 5.55 11.06
N GLY A 99 12.72 5.87 9.78
CA GLY A 99 12.16 4.97 8.78
C GLY A 99 13.17 3.90 8.38
N ALA A 100 14.39 4.32 8.02
CA ALA A 100 15.41 3.41 7.52
C ALA A 100 16.12 2.61 8.63
N CYS A 101 16.35 3.21 9.80
CA CYS A 101 17.14 2.60 10.87
C CYS A 101 16.35 1.66 11.78
N CYS A 102 15.07 1.96 12.03
CA CYS A 102 14.25 1.23 13.01
C CYS A 102 12.81 0.96 12.55
N GLY A 103 12.51 1.19 11.27
CA GLY A 103 11.25 0.74 10.65
C GLY A 103 10.02 1.55 11.04
N MET A 104 10.17 2.83 11.40
CA MET A 104 9.03 3.72 11.67
C MET A 104 8.31 4.08 10.37
N VAL A 105 7.41 3.19 9.95
CA VAL A 105 6.60 3.27 8.72
C VAL A 105 5.12 3.08 9.03
N GLY A 106 4.26 3.60 8.17
CA GLY A 106 2.83 3.39 8.23
C GLY A 106 2.18 3.42 6.86
N THR A 107 0.89 3.07 6.82
CA THR A 107 0.10 3.03 5.59
C THR A 107 -1.25 3.68 5.79
N VAL A 108 -1.65 4.54 4.85
CA VAL A 108 -3.04 4.98 4.71
C VAL A 108 -3.66 4.22 3.54
N MET A 109 -4.68 3.42 3.80
CA MET A 109 -5.46 2.76 2.76
C MET A 109 -6.75 3.54 2.52
N VAL A 110 -6.95 4.02 1.30
CA VAL A 110 -8.16 4.73 0.88
C VAL A 110 -9.00 3.78 0.05
N VAL A 111 -10.12 3.33 0.61
CA VAL A 111 -11.01 2.35 -0.03
C VAL A 111 -12.32 3.01 -0.45
N SER A 112 -12.95 2.51 -1.50
CA SER A 112 -14.30 2.94 -1.87
C SER A 112 -15.29 2.57 -0.76
N ALA A 113 -16.23 3.47 -0.44
CA ALA A 113 -17.29 3.14 0.49
C ALA A 113 -18.12 1.96 -0.06
N THR A 114 -18.25 0.89 0.74
CA THR A 114 -19.19 -0.19 0.43
C THR A 114 -20.58 0.43 0.33
N PRO A 115 -21.37 0.20 -0.74
CA PRO A 115 -22.74 0.65 -0.77
C PRO A 115 -23.48 0.06 0.43
N SER A 116 -24.03 0.93 1.29
CA SER A 116 -24.83 0.51 2.43
C SER A 116 -25.98 -0.35 1.91
N PRO A 117 -26.28 -1.53 2.51
CA PRO A 117 -27.43 -2.30 2.11
C PRO A 117 -28.67 -1.44 2.34
N THR A 118 -29.37 -1.10 1.25
CA THR A 118 -30.66 -0.44 1.32
C THR A 118 -31.55 -1.23 2.29
N PRO A 119 -32.11 -0.62 3.36
CA PRO A 119 -32.95 -1.35 4.28
C PRO A 119 -34.11 -1.97 3.51
N THR A 120 -34.21 -3.29 3.56
CA THR A 120 -35.27 -4.06 2.90
C THR A 120 -36.63 -3.53 3.37
N PRO A 121 -37.45 -2.90 2.51
CA PRO A 121 -38.81 -2.55 2.91
C PRO A 121 -39.63 -3.83 3.08
N THR A 122 -40.43 -3.88 4.15
CA THR A 122 -41.50 -4.87 4.40
C THR A 122 -42.35 -5.06 3.12
N PRO A 123 -42.70 -6.30 2.72
CA PRO A 123 -43.27 -6.56 1.40
C PRO A 123 -44.65 -5.93 1.24
N ALA A 124 -44.72 -4.89 0.42
CA ALA A 124 -45.95 -4.42 -0.23
C ALA A 124 -45.97 -4.93 -1.68
N SER A 125 -47.16 -5.30 -2.16
CA SER A 125 -47.40 -5.94 -3.47
C SER A 125 -46.62 -5.28 -4.62
N THR A 126 -45.82 -6.10 -5.29
CA THR A 126 -44.93 -5.78 -6.41
C THR A 126 -45.60 -5.00 -7.54
N PRO A 127 -45.23 -3.73 -7.81
CA PRO A 127 -45.33 -3.19 -9.14
C PRO A 127 -44.12 -3.62 -9.97
N THR A 128 -44.34 -3.87 -11.26
CA THR A 128 -43.36 -4.29 -12.26
C THR A 128 -42.12 -3.39 -12.24
N PRO A 129 -40.89 -3.94 -12.18
CA PRO A 129 -39.67 -3.13 -12.14
C PRO A 129 -39.49 -2.36 -13.45
N SER A 130 -39.29 -1.04 -13.31
CA SER A 130 -38.72 -0.17 -14.35
C SER A 130 -37.25 -0.55 -14.57
N PRO A 131 -36.72 -0.54 -15.81
CA PRO A 131 -35.36 -0.99 -16.09
C PRO A 131 -34.34 -0.16 -15.30
N THR A 132 -33.57 -0.83 -14.45
CA THR A 132 -32.43 -0.26 -13.72
C THR A 132 -31.41 0.25 -14.73
N PRO A 133 -31.00 1.54 -14.68
CA PRO A 133 -29.92 2.01 -15.53
C PRO A 133 -28.64 1.24 -15.19
N ARG A 134 -28.00 0.70 -16.23
CA ARG A 134 -26.74 -0.03 -16.15
C ARG A 134 -25.70 0.83 -15.41
N PRO A 135 -24.99 0.31 -14.39
CA PRO A 135 -23.97 1.07 -13.71
C PRO A 135 -22.94 1.57 -14.72
N THR A 136 -22.63 2.87 -14.65
CA THR A 136 -21.53 3.46 -15.40
C THR A 136 -20.25 2.71 -15.01
N PRO A 137 -19.48 2.17 -15.96
CA PRO A 137 -18.27 1.43 -15.64
C PRO A 137 -17.32 2.34 -14.87
N THR A 138 -16.86 1.86 -13.70
CA THR A 138 -15.74 2.46 -12.98
C THR A 138 -14.59 2.66 -13.97
N PRO A 139 -13.97 3.84 -14.05
CA PRO A 139 -12.82 4.03 -14.92
C PRO A 139 -11.79 2.95 -14.60
N THR A 140 -11.39 2.20 -15.61
CA THR A 140 -10.30 1.24 -15.48
C THR A 140 -9.10 2.00 -14.92
N PRO A 141 -8.49 1.57 -13.80
CA PRO A 141 -7.28 2.21 -13.32
C PRO A 141 -6.30 2.23 -14.49
N THR A 142 -5.70 3.40 -14.72
CA THR A 142 -4.59 3.50 -15.66
C THR A 142 -3.52 2.50 -15.22
N PRO A 143 -3.06 1.59 -16.10
CA PRO A 143 -1.99 0.67 -15.75
C PRO A 143 -0.80 1.44 -15.19
N ASP A 144 -0.21 0.94 -14.11
CA ASP A 144 0.97 1.57 -13.53
C ASP A 144 2.06 1.68 -14.60
N PRO A 145 2.79 2.82 -14.64
CA PRO A 145 3.92 2.94 -15.56
C PRO A 145 4.94 1.85 -15.27
N CYS A 146 5.62 1.35 -16.30
CA CYS A 146 6.67 0.36 -16.12
C CYS A 146 7.73 0.89 -15.16
N TYR A 147 8.14 0.07 -14.18
CA TYR A 147 9.26 0.43 -13.33
C TYR A 147 10.54 0.58 -14.18
N PRO A 148 11.46 1.48 -13.80
CA PRO A 148 12.77 1.60 -14.44
C PRO A 148 13.51 0.25 -14.49
N ASN A 149 14.44 0.11 -15.43
CA ASN A 149 15.27 -1.10 -15.57
C ASN A 149 14.49 -2.40 -15.85
N PHE A 150 13.26 -2.30 -16.37
CA PHE A 150 12.38 -3.44 -16.68
C PHE A 150 12.04 -4.29 -15.45
N THR A 151 11.88 -3.68 -14.28
CA THR A 151 11.59 -4.41 -13.04
C THR A 151 10.11 -4.48 -12.70
N THR A 152 9.78 -5.34 -11.73
CA THR A 152 8.49 -5.35 -11.03
C THR A 152 8.79 -5.39 -9.54
N ALA A 153 8.31 -4.40 -8.79
CA ALA A 153 8.55 -4.30 -7.35
C ALA A 153 7.22 -4.07 -6.62
N GLU A 154 6.79 -5.04 -5.82
CA GLU A 154 5.58 -4.91 -4.99
C GLU A 154 5.90 -5.32 -3.55
N GLY A 155 5.51 -4.47 -2.60
CA GLY A 155 5.80 -4.66 -1.18
C GLY A 155 6.89 -3.71 -0.65
N CYS A 156 6.80 -3.39 0.64
CA CYS A 156 7.72 -2.47 1.30
C CYS A 156 9.16 -2.98 1.23
N GLY A 157 10.08 -2.16 0.72
CA GLY A 157 11.49 -2.55 0.62
C GLY A 157 11.82 -3.46 -0.58
N ALA A 158 10.88 -3.76 -1.48
CA ALA A 158 11.22 -4.54 -2.67
C ALA A 158 12.15 -3.74 -3.59
N LEU A 159 13.28 -4.33 -4.00
CA LEU A 159 14.26 -3.75 -4.96
C LEU A 159 14.78 -2.34 -4.60
N SER A 160 14.78 -1.94 -3.33
CA SER A 160 15.03 -0.55 -2.91
C SER A 160 16.45 -0.04 -3.17
N PHE A 161 17.42 -0.92 -3.39
CA PHE A 161 18.81 -0.55 -3.70
C PHE A 161 19.24 -0.85 -5.14
N LEU A 162 18.31 -1.19 -6.04
CA LEU A 162 18.65 -1.48 -7.43
C LEU A 162 19.19 -0.23 -8.14
N SER A 163 20.41 -0.34 -8.69
CA SER A 163 21.09 0.74 -9.40
C SER A 163 21.13 0.49 -10.90
N THR A 164 21.91 -0.50 -11.35
CA THR A 164 22.15 -0.82 -12.77
C THR A 164 21.65 -2.19 -13.19
N GLY A 165 21.19 -3.01 -12.24
CA GLY A 165 20.61 -4.31 -12.53
C GLY A 165 19.29 -4.20 -13.29
N LEU A 166 19.01 -5.17 -14.17
CA LEU A 166 17.88 -5.17 -15.08
C LEU A 166 16.96 -6.38 -14.87
N GLY A 167 15.67 -6.22 -15.12
CA GLY A 167 14.75 -7.36 -15.28
C GLY A 167 14.45 -8.14 -14.00
N ASN A 168 14.52 -7.48 -12.84
CA ASN A 168 14.24 -8.13 -11.55
C ASN A 168 12.75 -8.05 -11.18
N THR A 169 12.21 -9.12 -10.60
CA THR A 169 10.85 -9.17 -10.04
C THR A 169 10.95 -9.43 -8.55
N GLY A 170 10.60 -8.45 -7.71
CA GLY A 170 10.55 -8.57 -6.25
C GLY A 170 9.13 -8.38 -5.74
N LEU A 171 8.55 -9.42 -5.14
CA LEU A 171 7.21 -9.40 -4.57
C LEU A 171 7.27 -9.81 -3.10
N GLY A 172 7.07 -8.87 -2.19
CA GLY A 172 7.06 -9.11 -0.74
C GLY A 172 7.93 -8.15 0.05
N TRP A 173 7.72 -8.12 1.36
CA TRP A 173 8.49 -7.27 2.28
C TRP A 173 9.99 -7.59 2.16
N TYR A 174 10.78 -6.60 1.73
CA TYR A 174 12.23 -6.68 1.53
C TYR A 174 12.68 -7.74 0.50
N SER A 175 11.80 -8.15 -0.43
CA SER A 175 12.24 -9.04 -1.52
C SER A 175 13.28 -8.34 -2.41
N LEU A 176 14.43 -8.98 -2.65
CA LEU A 176 15.56 -8.40 -3.41
C LEU A 176 16.04 -7.04 -2.88
N PHE A 177 15.88 -6.79 -1.57
CA PHE A 177 16.14 -5.46 -0.99
C PHE A 177 17.54 -4.92 -1.27
N SER A 178 18.59 -5.73 -1.15
CA SER A 178 19.99 -5.29 -1.34
C SER A 178 20.57 -5.61 -2.72
N ASP A 179 19.74 -6.03 -3.68
CA ASP A 179 20.22 -6.23 -5.05
C ASP A 179 20.55 -4.87 -5.67
N THR A 180 21.83 -4.65 -6.02
CA THR A 180 22.32 -3.37 -6.55
C THR A 180 22.58 -3.42 -8.05
N THR A 181 23.29 -4.45 -8.53
CA THR A 181 23.72 -4.57 -9.93
C THR A 181 23.29 -5.87 -10.59
N ALA A 182 22.74 -6.83 -9.84
CA ALA A 182 22.38 -8.11 -10.41
C ALA A 182 21.09 -8.02 -11.22
N SER A 183 20.97 -8.90 -12.21
CA SER A 183 19.89 -8.88 -13.18
C SER A 183 19.14 -10.20 -13.20
N PHE A 184 17.91 -10.16 -13.70
CA PHE A 184 17.07 -11.33 -13.98
C PHE A 184 16.77 -12.20 -12.75
N ASN A 185 16.69 -11.60 -11.57
CA ASN A 185 16.30 -12.28 -10.34
C ASN A 185 14.79 -12.21 -10.12
N THR A 186 14.18 -13.31 -9.69
CA THR A 186 12.77 -13.37 -9.28
C THR A 186 12.69 -13.77 -7.82
N GLY A 187 12.30 -12.82 -6.95
CA GLY A 187 12.06 -13.03 -5.54
C GLY A 187 10.57 -12.87 -5.22
N VAL A 188 9.97 -13.90 -4.62
CA VAL A 188 8.57 -13.86 -4.18
C VAL A 188 8.48 -14.41 -2.76
N GLY A 189 8.14 -13.54 -1.81
CA GLY A 189 8.07 -13.88 -0.39
C GLY A 189 8.77 -12.85 0.48
N VAL A 190 8.43 -12.85 1.78
CA VAL A 190 9.10 -12.00 2.76
C VAL A 190 10.58 -12.36 2.82
N GLY A 191 11.43 -11.40 2.53
CA GLY A 191 12.88 -11.57 2.59
C GLY A 191 13.48 -12.54 1.57
N ALA A 192 12.78 -12.87 0.47
CA ALA A 192 13.36 -13.66 -0.61
C ALA A 192 14.51 -12.87 -1.27
N LEU A 193 15.70 -13.48 -1.42
CA LEU A 193 16.88 -12.87 -2.07
C LEU A 193 17.36 -11.53 -1.47
N VAL A 194 17.13 -11.25 -0.18
CA VAL A 194 17.48 -9.94 0.44
C VAL A 194 18.95 -9.55 0.24
N LEU A 195 19.87 -10.50 0.35
CA LEU A 195 21.32 -10.30 0.22
C LEU A 195 21.86 -11.07 -0.99
N ASN A 196 21.15 -10.99 -2.11
CA ASN A 196 21.56 -11.58 -3.37
C ASN A 196 22.35 -10.56 -4.21
N ASN A 197 23.55 -10.93 -4.67
CA ASN A 197 24.33 -10.14 -5.62
C ASN A 197 24.76 -10.95 -6.87
N GLY A 198 24.22 -12.16 -7.01
CA GLY A 198 24.29 -12.95 -8.24
C GLY A 198 23.06 -12.76 -9.13
N SER A 199 23.22 -13.04 -10.43
CA SER A 199 22.14 -12.87 -11.43
C SER A 199 21.41 -14.18 -11.73
N SER A 200 20.22 -14.07 -12.32
CA SER A 200 19.41 -15.20 -12.80
C SER A 200 18.95 -16.17 -11.71
N ASN A 201 18.69 -15.70 -10.49
CA ASN A 201 18.20 -16.53 -9.40
C ASN A 201 16.67 -16.44 -9.26
N THR A 202 16.02 -17.57 -9.00
CA THR A 202 14.58 -17.64 -8.67
C THR A 202 14.41 -18.13 -7.24
N ALA A 203 13.73 -17.36 -6.40
CA ALA A 203 13.44 -17.69 -5.02
C ALA A 203 11.97 -17.43 -4.71
N VAL A 204 11.24 -18.48 -4.32
CA VAL A 204 9.82 -18.41 -3.98
C VAL A 204 9.62 -19.02 -2.60
N GLY A 205 9.32 -18.19 -1.60
CA GLY A 205 9.21 -18.60 -0.21
C GLY A 205 9.74 -17.52 0.73
N ALA A 206 9.33 -17.56 2.01
CA ALA A 206 9.91 -16.66 3.00
C ALA A 206 11.39 -17.01 3.19
N VAL A 207 12.26 -16.00 3.07
CA VAL A 207 13.71 -16.13 3.31
C VAL A 207 14.40 -17.14 2.36
N ALA A 208 13.74 -17.51 1.25
CA ALA A 208 14.35 -18.34 0.22
C ALA A 208 15.56 -17.63 -0.38
N LEU A 209 16.69 -18.34 -0.46
CA LEU A 209 17.91 -17.85 -1.13
C LEU A 209 18.46 -16.54 -0.50
N LEU A 210 18.27 -16.36 0.81
CA LEU A 210 18.57 -15.12 1.53
C LEU A 210 20.02 -14.64 1.34
N LEU A 211 21.02 -15.52 1.51
CA LEU A 211 22.45 -15.20 1.48
C LEU A 211 23.12 -15.88 0.29
N ASN A 212 23.02 -15.24 -0.88
CA ASN A 212 23.63 -15.71 -2.13
C ASN A 212 24.42 -14.57 -2.78
N THR A 213 25.67 -14.42 -2.34
CA THR A 213 26.49 -13.26 -2.69
C THR A 213 26.86 -13.26 -4.18
N THR A 214 27.34 -14.37 -4.74
CA THR A 214 27.73 -14.44 -6.17
C THR A 214 27.13 -15.62 -6.93
N GLY A 215 26.39 -16.50 -6.25
CA GLY A 215 25.74 -17.64 -6.89
C GLY A 215 24.75 -17.22 -7.97
N SER A 216 24.72 -17.91 -9.10
CA SER A 216 23.85 -17.56 -10.24
C SER A 216 23.07 -18.77 -10.74
N ASN A 217 21.94 -18.52 -11.41
CA ASN A 217 21.11 -19.58 -11.98
C ASN A 217 20.56 -20.57 -10.94
N ASN A 218 20.32 -20.14 -9.70
CA ASN A 218 19.75 -21.00 -8.67
C ASN A 218 18.22 -20.89 -8.64
N THR A 219 17.55 -22.00 -8.36
CA THR A 219 16.10 -22.06 -8.11
C THR A 219 15.84 -22.60 -6.71
N ALA A 220 15.22 -21.81 -5.84
CA ALA A 220 14.81 -22.19 -4.49
C ALA A 220 13.30 -22.00 -4.33
N ILE A 221 12.58 -23.05 -3.95
CA ILE A 221 11.13 -23.00 -3.74
C ILE A 221 10.82 -23.60 -2.37
N GLY A 222 10.33 -22.77 -1.45
CA GLY A 222 10.07 -23.15 -0.06
C GLY A 222 10.62 -22.15 0.95
N THR A 223 10.06 -22.15 2.15
CA THR A 223 10.57 -21.34 3.26
C THR A 223 11.96 -21.82 3.66
N ASP A 224 12.90 -20.90 3.86
CA ASP A 224 14.29 -21.19 4.27
C ASP A 224 15.07 -22.12 3.31
N THR A 225 14.64 -22.23 2.06
CA THR A 225 15.33 -23.03 1.06
C THR A 225 16.58 -22.31 0.54
N LEU A 226 17.71 -23.02 0.47
CA LEU A 226 19.01 -22.49 0.02
C LEU A 226 19.43 -21.18 0.73
N VAL A 227 19.07 -21.01 2.01
CA VAL A 227 19.38 -19.78 2.78
C VAL A 227 20.86 -19.39 2.69
N PHE A 228 21.77 -20.37 2.68
CA PHE A 228 23.21 -20.17 2.53
C PHE A 228 23.69 -20.77 1.21
N ASN A 229 23.77 -19.95 0.17
CA ASN A 229 24.31 -20.36 -1.13
C ASN A 229 25.27 -19.30 -1.65
N ASP A 230 26.38 -19.09 -0.96
CA ASP A 230 27.31 -17.97 -1.20
C ASP A 230 27.72 -17.85 -2.68
N SER A 231 28.26 -18.92 -3.26
CA SER A 231 28.77 -18.96 -4.64
C SER A 231 28.26 -20.12 -5.49
N GLY A 232 27.36 -20.96 -4.97
CA GLY A 232 26.81 -22.09 -5.70
C GLY A 232 26.01 -21.62 -6.92
N ALA A 233 26.17 -22.29 -8.07
CA ALA A 233 25.46 -21.95 -9.29
C ALA A 233 24.70 -23.15 -9.85
N ALA A 234 23.62 -22.89 -10.59
CA ALA A 234 22.80 -23.91 -11.22
C ALA A 234 22.17 -24.94 -10.26
N ASN A 235 21.91 -24.55 -9.00
CA ASN A 235 21.25 -25.43 -8.04
C ASN A 235 19.72 -25.37 -8.20
N THR A 236 19.03 -26.47 -7.93
CA THR A 236 17.58 -26.51 -7.75
C THR A 236 17.27 -27.16 -6.41
N ALA A 237 16.56 -26.45 -5.54
CA ALA A 237 16.14 -26.97 -4.24
C ALA A 237 14.66 -26.65 -3.97
N THR A 238 13.98 -27.60 -3.36
CA THR A 238 12.58 -27.50 -2.95
C THR A 238 12.45 -27.99 -1.51
N GLY A 239 11.72 -27.27 -0.65
CA GLY A 239 11.62 -27.59 0.78
C GLY A 239 10.36 -27.06 1.44
#